data_AF-A0A0G1V5M0-F1
#
_entry.id   AF-A0A0G1V5M0-F1
#
_cell.length_a   1.000
_cell.length_b   1.000
_cell.length_c   1.000
_cell.angle_alpha   90.00
_cell.angle_beta   90.00
_cell.angle_gamma   90.00
#
_symmetry.space_group_name_H-M   'P 1'
#
loop_
_entity.id
_entity.type
_entity.pdbx_description
1 polymer ?
#
loop_
_entity_poly.entity_id
_entity_poly.type
_entity_poly.pdbx_seq_one_letter_code
_entity_poly.pdbx_strand_id
1 'polypeptide(L)'
;MTQIFSETGEVFPVTVVVLEDAKGLTLKSFKEGEVVTVSGTSKGKGFQGVVKRHGFKGDSRSHGRKHSERTAGSIGGGGRAGGRVIKGMRMAGRMGGERITVKNLKIIKILPETREIFIQGALPGRRGTLLEIKKLEARLNDTVGQAST
;
A
#
# COMPACT_ATOMS: atom_id res chain seq x y z
N MET A 1 11.43 -8.34 9.29
CA MET A 1 10.00 -8.65 9.19
C MET A 1 9.78 -9.67 10.28
N THR A 2 8.85 -9.43 11.20
CA THR A 2 8.63 -10.32 12.35
C THR A 2 7.73 -11.47 11.89
N GLN A 3 7.95 -12.67 12.41
CA GLN A 3 7.14 -13.85 12.10
C GLN A 3 6.53 -14.35 13.40
N ILE A 4 5.24 -14.72 13.35
CA ILE A 4 4.59 -15.46 14.41
C ILE A 4 4.40 -16.88 13.91
N PHE A 5 4.77 -17.84 14.77
CA PHE A 5 4.48 -19.26 14.60
C PHE A 5 3.18 -19.55 15.33
N SER A 6 2.17 -20.05 14.61
CA SER A 6 0.99 -20.62 15.24
C SER A 6 1.29 -22.02 15.78
N GLU A 7 0.47 -22.49 16.72
CA GLU A 7 0.52 -23.86 17.23
C GLU A 7 0.28 -24.91 16.14
N THR A 8 -0.31 -24.51 15.01
CA THR A 8 -0.53 -25.33 13.81
C THR A 8 0.69 -25.41 12.88
N GLY A 9 1.80 -24.75 13.19
CA GLY A 9 3.02 -24.71 12.37
C GLY A 9 2.95 -23.76 11.18
N GLU A 10 1.91 -22.93 11.08
CA GLU A 10 1.78 -21.91 10.03
C GLU A 10 2.58 -20.66 10.40
N VAL A 11 3.28 -20.11 9.41
CA VAL A 11 4.14 -18.92 9.59
C VAL A 11 3.45 -17.71 8.97
N PHE A 12 3.06 -16.75 9.81
CA PHE A 12 2.47 -15.51 9.35
C PHE A 12 3.50 -14.37 9.39
N PRO A 13 3.77 -13.68 8.26
CA PRO A 13 4.55 -12.46 8.27
C PRO A 13 3.71 -11.34 8.88
N VAL A 14 4.15 -10.86 10.04
CA VAL A 14 3.46 -9.82 10.80
C VAL A 14 4.28 -8.57 10.96
N THR A 15 3.58 -7.45 11.05
CA THR A 15 4.15 -6.19 11.48
C THR A 15 3.58 -5.84 12.84
N VAL A 16 4.47 -5.58 13.80
CA VAL A 16 4.11 -5.12 15.14
C VAL A 16 3.80 -3.64 15.07
N VAL A 17 2.63 -3.25 15.54
CA VAL A 17 2.23 -1.85 15.71
C VAL A 17 2.01 -1.60 17.18
N VAL A 18 2.68 -0.57 17.69
CA VAL A 18 2.51 -0.10 19.07
C VAL A 18 1.52 1.05 19.04
N LEU A 19 0.57 1.05 19.97
CA LEU A 19 -0.31 2.20 20.18
C LEU A 19 0.36 3.21 21.10
N GLU A 20 0.59 4.41 20.56
CA GLU A 20 0.90 5.59 21.38
C GLU A 20 -0.40 6.19 21.91
N ASP A 21 -0.40 6.62 23.18
CA ASP A 21 -1.59 7.11 23.89
C ASP A 21 -2.09 8.44 23.32
N ALA A 22 -2.86 8.38 22.23
CA ALA A 22 -3.72 9.48 21.81
C ALA A 22 -5.08 9.30 22.49
N LYS A 23 -5.41 10.24 23.39
CA LYS A 23 -6.66 10.37 24.17
C LYS A 23 -7.83 9.47 23.71
N GLY A 24 -8.15 8.45 24.51
CA GLY A 24 -9.39 7.69 24.42
C GLY A 24 -9.39 6.44 23.55
N LEU A 25 -8.30 6.11 22.85
CA LEU A 25 -8.22 4.85 22.09
C LEU A 25 -8.00 3.66 23.04
N THR A 26 -9.00 2.82 23.20
CA THR A 26 -8.88 1.57 23.95
C THR A 26 -8.65 0.39 23.01
N LEU A 27 -7.60 -0.40 23.24
CA LEU A 27 -7.29 -1.64 22.51
C LEU A 27 -8.47 -2.62 22.42
N LYS A 28 -9.35 -2.59 23.42
CA LYS A 28 -10.59 -3.39 23.51
C LYS A 28 -11.54 -3.19 22.32
N SER A 29 -11.39 -2.10 21.58
CA SER A 29 -12.19 -1.87 20.38
C SER A 29 -11.89 -2.88 19.29
N PHE A 30 -10.70 -3.47 19.22
CA PHE A 30 -10.33 -4.44 18.18
C PHE A 30 -10.41 -5.88 18.70
N LYS A 31 -10.80 -6.80 17.82
CA LYS A 31 -10.79 -8.24 18.10
C LYS A 31 -9.75 -8.96 17.24
N GLU A 32 -9.21 -10.05 17.77
CA GLU A 32 -8.39 -10.96 16.99
C GLU A 32 -9.20 -11.56 15.83
N GLY A 33 -8.59 -11.69 14.66
CA GLY A 33 -9.26 -12.13 13.43
C GLY A 33 -10.05 -11.05 12.69
N GLU A 34 -10.21 -9.84 13.25
CA GLU A 34 -10.91 -8.74 12.61
C GLU A 34 -10.15 -8.20 11.38
N VAL A 35 -10.91 -7.75 10.37
CA VAL A 35 -10.38 -7.15 9.15
C VAL A 35 -10.35 -5.64 9.28
N VAL A 36 -9.17 -5.05 9.06
CA VAL A 36 -8.91 -3.62 9.19
C VAL A 36 -8.36 -3.01 7.90
N THR A 37 -8.53 -1.70 7.81
CA THR A 37 -7.91 -0.86 6.78
C THR A 37 -6.88 0.04 7.45
N VAL A 38 -5.65 0.01 6.94
CA VAL A 38 -4.55 0.81 7.48
C VAL A 38 -4.14 1.87 6.47
N SER A 39 -4.19 3.14 6.89
CA SER A 39 -3.72 4.28 6.12
C SER A 39 -2.44 4.84 6.72
N GLY A 40 -1.51 5.27 5.88
CA GLY A 40 -0.26 5.88 6.33
C GLY A 40 0.49 6.58 5.22
N THR A 41 1.51 7.35 5.59
CA THR A 41 2.38 8.01 4.62
C THR A 41 3.39 7.03 4.07
N SER A 42 3.34 6.80 2.76
CA SER A 42 4.25 5.89 2.08
C SER A 42 5.71 6.32 2.17
N LYS A 43 6.63 5.35 2.13
CA LYS A 43 8.07 5.62 2.14
C LYS A 43 8.45 6.52 0.96
N GLY A 44 8.90 7.74 1.25
CA GLY A 44 9.45 8.65 0.25
C GLY A 44 10.69 8.04 -0.44
N LYS A 45 10.69 8.11 -1.77
CA LYS A 45 11.79 7.64 -2.64
C LYS A 45 12.48 8.77 -3.40
N GLY A 46 12.14 10.03 -3.15
CA GLY A 46 12.71 11.20 -3.83
C GLY A 46 12.27 11.30 -5.29
N PHE A 47 13.09 11.93 -6.13
CA PHE A 47 12.90 11.95 -7.59
C PHE A 47 13.24 10.59 -8.18
N GLN A 48 12.34 10.03 -8.98
CA GLN A 48 12.52 8.73 -9.61
C GLN A 48 12.24 8.78 -11.11
N GLY A 49 13.07 8.08 -11.88
CA GLY A 49 12.88 7.88 -13.31
C GLY A 49 11.66 7.01 -13.63
N VAL A 50 11.23 7.04 -14.89
CA VAL A 50 10.02 6.37 -15.39
C VAL A 50 9.99 4.86 -15.16
N VAL A 51 11.14 4.18 -15.28
CA VAL A 51 11.26 2.74 -15.05
C VAL A 51 10.86 2.38 -13.61
N LYS A 52 11.41 3.09 -12.61
CA LYS A 52 11.14 2.79 -11.19
C LYS A 52 9.80 3.35 -10.71
N ARG A 53 9.37 4.50 -11.23
CA ARG A 53 8.13 5.16 -10.82
C ARG A 53 6.87 4.51 -11.41
N HIS A 54 6.95 4.08 -12.67
CA HIS A 54 5.79 3.63 -13.43
C HIS A 54 5.92 2.20 -13.99
N GLY A 55 7.05 1.53 -13.78
CA GLY A 55 7.26 0.15 -14.24
C GLY A 55 7.51 0.04 -15.74
N PHE A 56 8.04 1.09 -16.38
CA PHE A 56 8.37 1.04 -17.80
C PHE A 56 9.48 0.03 -18.05
N LYS A 57 9.39 -0.77 -19.12
CA LYS A 57 10.37 -1.82 -19.44
C LYS A 57 11.75 -1.27 -19.79
N GLY A 58 11.82 -0.04 -20.32
CA GLY A 58 13.04 0.50 -20.88
C GLY A 58 13.35 -0.09 -22.26
N ASP A 59 14.58 0.07 -22.70
CA ASP A 59 15.06 -0.40 -24.01
C ASP A 59 16.11 -1.50 -23.85
N SER A 60 16.45 -2.20 -24.93
CA SER A 60 17.44 -3.29 -24.88
C SER A 60 18.81 -2.80 -24.45
N ARG A 61 19.51 -3.59 -23.62
CA ARG A 61 20.88 -3.29 -23.16
C ARG A 61 21.95 -3.62 -24.21
N SER A 62 21.67 -4.56 -25.11
CA SER A 62 22.57 -5.02 -26.17
C SER A 62 22.12 -4.55 -27.57
N HIS A 63 22.83 -5.00 -28.62
CA HIS A 63 22.57 -4.70 -30.03
C HIS A 63 22.67 -3.21 -30.40
N GLY A 64 23.73 -2.53 -29.93
CA GLY A 64 24.13 -1.21 -30.41
C GLY A 64 23.31 -0.03 -29.88
N ARG A 65 22.39 -0.26 -28.94
CA ARG A 65 21.58 0.82 -28.34
C ARG A 65 22.43 1.67 -27.39
N LYS A 66 22.53 2.98 -27.66
CA LYS A 66 23.29 3.93 -26.84
C LYS A 66 22.33 4.72 -25.91
N HIS A 67 22.61 4.69 -24.61
CA HIS A 67 22.00 5.52 -23.54
C HIS A 67 20.46 5.49 -23.39
N SER A 68 19.77 4.51 -23.99
CA SER A 68 18.29 4.46 -23.99
C SER A 68 17.69 3.45 -23.01
N GLU A 69 18.50 2.67 -22.30
CA GLU A 69 18.07 1.55 -21.45
C GLU A 69 16.97 1.94 -20.44
N ARG A 70 16.99 3.18 -19.93
CA ARG A 70 16.05 3.66 -18.90
C ARG A 70 15.23 4.87 -19.32
N THR A 71 15.15 5.17 -20.61
CA THR A 71 14.38 6.31 -21.13
C THR A 71 12.87 6.00 -21.15
N ALA A 72 12.06 7.05 -21.31
CA ALA A 72 10.61 6.92 -21.39
C ALA A 72 10.12 6.41 -22.76
N GLY A 73 10.99 6.37 -23.77
CA GLY A 73 10.59 6.21 -25.16
C GLY A 73 9.83 7.43 -25.69
N SER A 74 8.95 7.21 -26.66
CA SER A 74 8.13 8.28 -27.23
C SER A 74 7.03 8.70 -26.25
N ILE A 75 7.06 9.96 -25.83
CA ILE A 75 6.04 10.56 -24.97
C ILE A 75 4.81 11.07 -25.74
N GLY A 76 4.91 11.12 -27.08
CA GLY A 76 3.81 11.34 -28.01
C GLY A 76 3.00 12.65 -27.83
N GLY A 77 2.15 12.90 -28.82
CA GLY A 77 1.24 14.06 -28.89
C GLY A 77 0.52 14.19 -30.25
N GLY A 78 0.54 13.16 -31.09
CA GLY A 78 -0.04 13.21 -32.43
C GLY A 78 -1.57 13.21 -32.43
N GLY A 79 -2.17 14.12 -33.22
CA GLY A 79 -3.60 14.19 -33.57
C GLY A 79 -4.57 14.51 -32.43
N ARG A 80 -4.64 13.67 -31.40
CA ARG A 80 -5.64 13.72 -30.33
C ARG A 80 -5.43 14.82 -29.28
N ALA A 81 -4.23 15.40 -29.21
CA ALA A 81 -3.87 16.44 -28.24
C ALA A 81 -3.35 17.73 -28.89
N GLY A 82 -3.56 17.90 -30.20
CA GLY A 82 -3.13 19.10 -30.94
C GLY A 82 -1.62 19.35 -30.91
N GLY A 83 -0.79 18.31 -30.93
CA GLY A 83 0.68 18.43 -30.89
C GLY A 83 1.28 18.66 -29.49
N ARG A 84 0.47 18.62 -28.43
CA ARG A 84 0.92 18.77 -27.04
C ARG A 84 0.97 17.42 -26.31
N VAL A 85 1.74 17.36 -25.23
CA VAL A 85 1.73 16.21 -24.32
C VAL A 85 0.44 16.23 -23.49
N ILE A 86 -0.24 15.08 -23.41
CA ILE A 86 -1.53 14.93 -22.71
C ILE A 86 -1.34 15.14 -21.20
N LYS A 87 -2.31 15.79 -20.55
CA LYS A 87 -2.33 15.95 -19.09
C LYS A 87 -2.39 14.58 -18.41
N GLY A 88 -1.56 14.38 -17.38
CA GLY A 88 -1.45 13.10 -16.68
C GLY A 88 -0.54 12.07 -17.36
N MET A 89 0.21 12.48 -18.41
CA MET A 89 1.23 11.63 -19.00
C MET A 89 2.26 11.18 -17.94
N ARG A 90 2.57 9.88 -17.95
CA ARG A 90 3.44 9.24 -16.96
C ARG A 90 4.91 9.63 -17.24
N MET A 91 5.50 10.43 -16.36
CA MET A 91 6.86 10.96 -16.50
C MET A 91 7.69 10.76 -15.23
N ALA A 92 9.00 11.00 -15.32
CA ALA A 92 9.88 11.02 -14.16
C ALA A 92 9.44 12.11 -13.17
N GLY A 93 9.65 11.88 -11.87
CA GLY A 93 9.20 12.83 -10.86
C GLY A 93 9.28 12.28 -9.43
N ARG A 94 8.75 13.06 -8.48
CA ARG A 94 8.70 12.66 -7.07
C ARG A 94 7.85 11.40 -6.88
N MET A 95 8.36 10.44 -6.10
CA MET A 95 7.70 9.17 -5.82
C MET A 95 7.65 8.91 -4.31
N GLY A 96 6.48 8.48 -3.83
CA GLY A 96 6.22 8.20 -2.41
C GLY A 96 6.05 9.47 -1.59
N GLY A 97 5.81 9.31 -0.28
CA GLY A 97 5.41 10.41 0.60
C GLY A 97 3.94 10.80 0.45
N GLU A 98 3.19 10.05 -0.33
CA GLU A 98 1.73 10.17 -0.46
C GLU A 98 1.04 9.27 0.57
N ARG A 99 -0.19 9.63 0.92
CA ARG A 99 -1.05 8.83 1.82
C ARG A 99 -1.58 7.61 1.07
N ILE A 100 -1.16 6.42 1.49
CA ILE A 100 -1.61 5.14 0.92
C ILE A 100 -2.51 4.45 1.94
N THR A 101 -3.57 3.83 1.45
CA THR A 101 -4.49 3.02 2.25
C THR A 101 -4.44 1.59 1.77
N VAL A 102 -4.08 0.67 2.67
CA VAL A 102 -4.08 -0.77 2.44
C VAL A 102 -5.32 -1.35 3.11
N LYS A 103 -6.18 -1.99 2.33
CA LYS A 103 -7.44 -2.59 2.80
C LYS A 103 -7.25 -4.08 3.07
N ASN A 104 -8.21 -4.66 3.78
CA ASN A 104 -8.33 -6.11 3.99
C ASN A 104 -7.12 -6.73 4.71
N LEU A 105 -6.55 -6.04 5.71
CA LEU A 105 -5.50 -6.59 6.56
C LEU A 105 -6.13 -7.28 7.77
N LYS A 106 -5.60 -8.43 8.17
CA LYS A 106 -6.12 -9.22 9.29
C LYS A 106 -5.30 -8.98 10.55
N ILE A 107 -5.98 -8.80 11.69
CA ILE A 107 -5.33 -8.83 13.01
C ILE A 107 -5.17 -10.28 13.43
N ILE A 108 -3.93 -10.70 13.73
CA ILE A 108 -3.66 -12.08 14.17
C ILE A 108 -3.72 -12.17 15.69
N LYS A 109 -3.08 -11.22 16.37
CA LYS A 109 -2.92 -11.25 17.83
C LYS A 109 -2.95 -9.83 18.38
N ILE A 110 -3.53 -9.68 19.57
CA ILE A 110 -3.49 -8.44 20.33
C ILE A 110 -2.86 -8.76 21.69
N LEU A 111 -1.85 -7.99 22.08
CA LEU A 111 -1.25 -8.07 23.41
C LEU A 111 -1.59 -6.79 24.18
N PRO A 112 -2.63 -6.79 25.03
CA PRO A 112 -3.03 -5.60 25.79
C PRO A 112 -1.94 -5.12 26.75
N GLU A 113 -1.16 -6.04 27.32
CA GLU A 113 -0.09 -5.74 28.28
C GLU A 113 1.01 -4.86 27.70
N THR A 114 1.44 -5.16 26.47
CA THR A 114 2.49 -4.41 25.75
C THR A 114 1.92 -3.34 24.81
N ARG A 115 0.59 -3.26 24.70
CA ARG A 115 -0.14 -2.38 23.76
C ARG A 115 0.23 -2.62 22.29
N GLU A 116 0.50 -3.87 21.95
CA GLU A 116 0.92 -4.29 20.62
C GLU A 116 -0.21 -4.95 19.84
N ILE A 117 -0.33 -4.59 18.56
CA ILE A 117 -1.21 -5.24 17.60
C ILE A 117 -0.35 -5.90 16.52
N PHE A 118 -0.60 -7.18 16.27
CA PHE A 118 0.05 -7.93 15.19
C PHE A 118 -0.86 -7.95 13.98
N ILE A 119 -0.50 -7.19 12.95
CA ILE A 119 -1.22 -7.12 11.69
C ILE A 119 -0.50 -7.97 10.66
N GLN A 120 -1.24 -8.86 10.00
CA GLN A 120 -0.75 -9.65 8.90
C GLN A 120 -0.61 -8.78 7.65
N GLY A 121 0.59 -8.77 7.06
CA GLY A 121 0.84 -8.11 5.77
C GLY A 121 1.69 -6.83 5.86
N ALA A 122 1.70 -6.09 4.75
CA ALA A 122 2.56 -4.94 4.56
C ALA A 122 1.87 -3.64 4.98
N LEU A 123 2.51 -2.89 5.87
CA LEU A 123 2.03 -1.57 6.29
C LEU A 123 2.65 -0.45 5.45
N PRO A 124 1.90 0.63 5.17
CA PRO A 124 2.41 1.76 4.42
C PRO A 124 3.36 2.61 5.28
N GLY A 125 4.62 2.77 4.85
CA GLY A 125 5.53 3.73 5.47
C GLY A 125 6.89 3.15 5.87
N ARG A 126 7.59 3.87 6.76
CA ARG A 126 8.83 3.40 7.41
C ARG A 126 8.51 2.98 8.83
N ARG A 127 9.40 2.24 9.49
CA ARG A 127 9.25 1.99 10.93
C ARG A 127 9.27 3.32 11.69
N GLY A 128 8.39 3.47 12.68
CA GLY A 128 8.24 4.70 13.47
C GLY A 128 7.39 5.79 12.82
N THR A 129 6.69 5.50 11.71
CA THR A 129 5.68 6.45 11.18
C THR A 129 4.31 6.19 11.79
N LEU A 130 3.56 7.27 12.02
CA LEU A 130 2.17 7.19 12.46
C LEU A 130 1.29 6.51 11.40
N LEU A 131 0.42 5.61 11.87
CA LEU A 131 -0.54 4.89 11.07
C LEU A 131 -1.95 5.13 11.61
N GLU A 132 -2.91 5.23 10.69
CA GLU A 132 -4.32 5.30 11.02
C GLU A 132 -4.94 3.94 10.73
N ILE A 133 -5.43 3.28 11.79
CA ILE A 133 -6.10 1.98 11.70
C ILE A 133 -7.59 2.23 11.82
N LYS A 134 -8.34 1.84 10.79
CA LYS A 134 -9.80 1.91 10.75
C LYS A 134 -10.36 0.51 10.64
N LYS A 135 -11.46 0.27 11.35
CA LYS A 135 -12.29 -0.91 11.12
C LYS A 135 -12.88 -0.84 9.72
N LEU A 136 -12.98 -1.98 9.07
CA LEU A 136 -13.67 -2.07 7.80
C LEU A 136 -15.17 -1.89 8.06
N GLU A 137 -15.76 -0.79 7.60
CA GLU A 137 -17.21 -0.70 7.48
C GLU A 137 -17.64 -1.57 6.30
N ALA A 138 -18.33 -2.68 6.60
CA ALA A 138 -18.95 -3.50 5.59
C ALA A 138 -19.98 -2.65 4.83
N ARG A 139 -19.80 -2.49 3.51
CA ARG A 139 -20.85 -1.93 2.66
C ARG A 139 -21.94 -3.00 2.52
N LEU A 140 -23.14 -2.72 3.05
CA LEU A 140 -24.35 -3.56 3.01
C LEU A 140 -24.96 -3.73 1.60
N ASN A 141 -24.17 -4.08 0.57
CA ASN A 141 -24.67 -4.10 -0.82
C ASN A 141 -24.64 -5.46 -1.53
N ASP A 142 -24.47 -6.58 -0.84
CA ASP A 142 -24.52 -7.93 -1.45
C ASP A 142 -25.77 -8.74 -1.08
N THR A 143 -26.87 -8.08 -0.69
CA THR A 143 -28.19 -8.73 -0.44
C THR A 143 -29.31 -8.21 -1.35
N VAL A 144 -29.01 -7.90 -2.61
CA VAL A 144 -30.04 -7.76 -3.67
C VAL A 144 -29.94 -8.98 -4.56
N GLY A 145 -30.55 -10.08 -4.13
CA GLY A 145 -30.56 -11.35 -4.87
C GLY A 145 -31.39 -12.48 -4.24
N GLN A 146 -32.04 -12.24 -3.10
CA GLN A 146 -33.00 -13.17 -2.51
C GLN A 146 -34.29 -12.43 -2.13
N ALA A 147 -35.07 -12.05 -3.14
CA ALA A 147 -36.50 -11.79 -2.98
C ALA A 147 -37.21 -11.87 -4.35
N SER A 148 -38.07 -12.90 -4.48
CA SER A 148 -39.32 -12.91 -5.27
C SER A 148 -39.29 -12.53 -6.76
N THR A 149 -39.31 -13.52 -7.66
CA THR A 149 -40.51 -14.01 -8.39
C THR A 149 -40.20 -15.40 -8.94
#